data_AF-A0A8S1WVA2-F1
#
_entry.id   AF-A0A8S1WVA2-F1
#
_cell.length_a   1.000
_cell.length_b   1.000
_cell.length_c   1.000
_cell.angle_alpha   90.00
_cell.angle_beta   90.00
_cell.angle_gamma   90.00
#
_symmetry.space_group_name_H-M   'P 1'
#
loop_
_entity.id
_entity.type
_entity.pdbx_description
1 polymer ?
#
loop_
_entity_poly.entity_id
_entity_poly.type
_entity_poly.pdbx_seq_one_letter_code
_entity_poly.pdbx_strand_id
1 'polypeptide(L)'
;MTQRQIVLTGFTGCGKTTLFNLICKAKQPAAAGGNSLTRQTFLKEAAYGKGFRVLDTPGYGSKQEKIIHAVGVLNALSEGPLRQILLVVKWERLDIIQDYLKSMVVKFRRYKHLLTVAVTHWDMAQKETIKQNQDQIIKLSQHFGINSVIFVSKFDSGEKVCAQIDSILDRSQAENVQLTETEFYTNFELIELKDNIELELEFSKEDVELIFKKKATCIREFIKKFDEKNPSMHEIMHSLTLETKRIAENLITDFERKNNDKFSKLFEYHSNPSLAYLVHFELKKALMLEIDSIIQLAQQKMKSDKNHCFNFIKACPHCGIIWLKVSGCDGKTTCGNFPDADDEIFNNYKTPQKYIFNITEKELNYSLNQVTYKPVQIGNYVKPQSGKGCGEIINWKEIPALTSNQLKELIDPGVMDYFAREIPKENIDKTLMKAQQSVKDKVETIKKSTKVIRLPKY
;
A
#
# COMPACT_ATOMS: atom_id res chain seq x y z
N MET A 1 40.34 -25.14 1.28
CA MET A 1 39.78 -25.74 0.04
C MET A 1 38.66 -24.84 -0.45
N THR A 2 38.65 -24.44 -1.73
CA THR A 2 37.54 -23.65 -2.30
C THR A 2 36.26 -24.50 -2.31
N GLN A 3 35.20 -23.98 -1.70
CA GLN A 3 33.94 -24.70 -1.52
C GLN A 3 33.29 -24.97 -2.88
N ARG A 4 33.00 -26.25 -3.19
CA ARG A 4 32.27 -26.65 -4.41
C ARG A 4 30.78 -26.54 -4.13
N GLN A 5 30.07 -25.65 -4.82
CA GLN A 5 28.64 -25.42 -4.60
C GLN A 5 27.88 -25.38 -5.90
N ILE A 6 26.71 -26.02 -5.89
CA ILE A 6 25.74 -25.98 -6.98
C ILE A 6 24.37 -25.55 -6.48
N VAL A 7 23.59 -24.96 -7.39
CA VAL A 7 22.18 -24.62 -7.16
C VAL A 7 21.32 -25.39 -8.14
N LEU A 8 20.25 -26.03 -7.66
CA LEU A 8 19.22 -26.65 -8.49
C LEU A 8 18.11 -25.63 -8.72
N THR A 9 17.80 -25.32 -9.98
CA THR A 9 16.75 -24.36 -10.32
C THR A 9 15.92 -24.88 -11.50
N GLY A 10 14.63 -24.53 -11.54
CA GLY A 10 13.70 -25.15 -12.51
C GLY A 10 12.24 -25.03 -12.09
N PHE A 11 11.31 -25.31 -13.01
CA PHE A 11 9.87 -25.20 -12.74
C PHE A 11 9.39 -26.19 -11.67
N THR A 12 8.22 -25.90 -11.08
CA THR A 12 7.53 -26.82 -10.17
C THR A 12 7.23 -28.12 -10.88
N GLY A 13 7.45 -29.26 -10.22
CA GLY A 13 7.23 -30.60 -10.82
C GLY A 13 8.36 -31.14 -11.69
N CYS A 14 9.45 -30.40 -11.94
CA CYS A 14 10.57 -30.90 -12.75
C CYS A 14 11.49 -31.90 -12.03
N GLY A 15 11.17 -32.33 -10.80
CA GLY A 15 11.98 -33.31 -10.07
C GLY A 15 13.22 -32.76 -9.35
N LYS A 16 13.29 -31.45 -9.07
CA LYS A 16 14.40 -30.81 -8.33
C LYS A 16 14.67 -31.47 -6.97
N THR A 17 13.65 -31.53 -6.12
CA THR A 17 13.76 -32.12 -4.77
C THR A 17 14.02 -33.62 -4.83
N THR A 18 13.53 -34.32 -5.87
CA THR A 18 13.88 -35.73 -6.13
C THR A 18 15.36 -35.89 -6.46
N LEU A 19 15.90 -35.04 -7.33
CA LEU A 19 17.32 -35.01 -7.68
C LEU A 19 18.18 -34.64 -6.46
N PHE A 20 17.75 -33.66 -5.66
CA PHE A 20 18.39 -33.29 -4.40
C PHE A 20 18.44 -34.49 -3.43
N ASN A 21 17.32 -35.18 -3.24
CA ASN A 21 17.25 -36.36 -2.37
C ASN A 21 18.18 -37.48 -2.84
N LEU A 22 18.29 -37.69 -4.16
CA LEU A 22 19.19 -38.65 -4.77
C LEU A 22 20.67 -38.30 -4.51
N ILE A 23 21.07 -37.05 -4.74
CA ILE A 23 22.46 -36.58 -4.56
C ILE A 23 22.86 -36.58 -3.08
N CYS A 24 21.99 -36.08 -2.20
CA CYS A 24 22.31 -35.86 -0.79
C CYS A 24 21.85 -36.99 0.14
N LYS A 25 21.37 -38.11 -0.41
CA LYS A 25 20.75 -39.23 0.33
C LYS A 25 19.78 -38.72 1.41
N ALA A 26 18.92 -37.78 1.02
CA ALA A 26 17.99 -37.09 1.90
C ALA A 26 16.55 -37.57 1.70
N LYS A 27 15.65 -37.20 2.63
CA LYS A 27 14.22 -37.52 2.59
C LYS A 27 13.39 -36.24 2.70
N GLN A 28 13.72 -35.23 1.91
CA GLN A 28 12.90 -34.02 1.84
C GLN A 28 11.55 -34.35 1.16
N PRO A 29 10.43 -33.79 1.63
CA PRO A 29 9.13 -34.03 1.04
C PRO A 29 9.11 -33.53 -0.40
N ALA A 30 8.80 -34.44 -1.33
CA ALA A 30 8.56 -34.14 -2.74
C ALA A 30 7.12 -34.58 -3.08
N ALA A 31 6.35 -33.70 -3.73
CA ALA A 31 5.04 -34.08 -4.28
C ALA A 31 5.05 -34.07 -5.80
N ALA A 32 4.28 -34.99 -6.36
CA ALA A 32 3.86 -34.94 -7.76
C ALA A 32 2.63 -34.04 -7.86
N GLY A 33 2.76 -32.84 -8.45
CA GLY A 33 1.64 -31.92 -8.63
C GLY A 33 2.07 -30.46 -8.85
N GLY A 34 1.14 -29.61 -9.28
CA GLY A 34 1.39 -28.19 -9.62
C GLY A 34 1.59 -27.24 -8.43
N ASN A 35 1.42 -27.72 -7.20
CA ASN A 35 1.62 -26.92 -5.99
C ASN A 35 3.06 -27.02 -5.48
N SER A 36 3.70 -25.89 -5.19
CA SER A 36 5.05 -25.85 -4.62
C SER A 36 5.02 -26.27 -3.15
N LEU A 37 5.67 -27.40 -2.80
CA LEU A 37 5.89 -27.79 -1.41
C LEU A 37 7.18 -27.20 -0.83
N THR A 38 8.16 -26.90 -1.67
CA THR A 38 9.48 -26.39 -1.28
C THR A 38 9.40 -24.88 -1.09
N ARG A 39 9.00 -24.44 0.10
CA ARG A 39 8.95 -23.00 0.47
C ARG A 39 10.27 -22.48 1.06
N GLN A 40 11.18 -23.37 1.44
CA GLN A 40 12.47 -23.05 2.05
C GLN A 40 13.61 -23.61 1.20
N THR A 41 14.71 -22.86 1.12
CA THR A 41 15.95 -23.31 0.50
C THR A 41 16.68 -24.28 1.43
N PHE A 42 17.12 -25.42 0.88
CA PHE A 42 17.87 -26.42 1.66
C PHE A 42 19.28 -26.55 1.11
N LEU A 43 20.28 -26.32 1.96
CA LEU A 43 21.69 -26.56 1.66
C LEU A 43 22.14 -27.86 2.33
N LYS A 44 22.68 -28.80 1.55
CA LYS A 44 23.27 -30.05 2.08
C LYS A 44 24.47 -30.49 1.26
N GLU A 45 25.40 -31.19 1.88
CA GLU A 45 26.52 -31.83 1.19
C GLU A 45 26.04 -33.06 0.39
N ALA A 46 26.63 -33.28 -0.78
CA ALA A 46 26.42 -34.48 -1.58
C ALA A 46 26.88 -35.71 -0.77
N ALA A 47 26.07 -36.77 -0.76
CA ALA A 47 26.40 -38.00 -0.06
C ALA A 47 27.45 -38.84 -0.80
N TYR A 48 27.74 -38.46 -2.04
CA TYR A 48 28.64 -39.15 -2.97
C TYR A 48 29.54 -38.13 -3.69
N GLY A 49 30.58 -38.62 -4.35
CA GLY A 49 31.49 -37.78 -5.14
C GLY A 49 32.56 -37.07 -4.30
N LYS A 50 33.08 -35.94 -4.80
CA LYS A 50 34.23 -35.20 -4.23
C LYS A 50 33.82 -34.11 -3.23
N GLY A 51 32.68 -34.24 -2.55
CA GLY A 51 32.24 -33.33 -1.47
C GLY A 51 31.85 -31.94 -1.95
N PHE A 52 30.76 -31.83 -2.74
CA PHE A 52 30.14 -30.56 -3.11
C PHE A 52 28.83 -30.32 -2.36
N ARG A 53 28.44 -29.06 -2.19
CA ARG A 53 27.16 -28.68 -1.60
C ARG A 53 26.10 -28.43 -2.65
N VAL A 54 24.88 -28.82 -2.36
CA VAL A 54 23.71 -28.66 -3.21
C VAL A 54 22.69 -27.77 -2.50
N LEU A 55 22.21 -26.76 -3.22
CA LEU A 55 21.07 -25.94 -2.83
C LEU A 55 19.84 -26.34 -3.64
N ASP A 56 18.80 -26.81 -2.96
CA ASP A 56 17.47 -26.95 -3.57
C ASP A 56 16.73 -25.61 -3.47
N THR A 57 16.14 -25.17 -4.59
CA THR A 57 15.38 -23.91 -4.66
C THR A 57 13.90 -24.17 -4.92
N PRO A 58 13.01 -23.27 -4.46
CA PRO A 58 11.60 -23.28 -4.84
C PRO A 58 11.41 -23.28 -6.37
N GLY A 59 10.32 -23.85 -6.86
CA GLY A 59 10.06 -23.95 -8.29
C GLY A 59 9.58 -22.64 -8.93
N TYR A 60 10.01 -22.39 -10.17
CA TYR A 60 9.38 -21.36 -11.00
C TYR A 60 7.94 -21.75 -11.41
N GLY A 61 7.13 -20.73 -11.69
CA GLY A 61 5.83 -20.91 -12.35
C GLY A 61 4.65 -21.22 -11.43
N SER A 62 4.80 -21.13 -10.10
CA SER A 62 3.60 -21.11 -9.26
C SER A 62 2.85 -19.79 -9.48
N LYS A 63 1.54 -19.88 -9.74
CA LYS A 63 0.67 -18.70 -9.87
C LYS A 63 0.47 -17.98 -8.53
N GLN A 64 0.70 -18.68 -7.42
CA GLN A 64 0.65 -18.17 -6.06
C GLN A 64 2.09 -18.11 -5.52
N GLU A 65 2.47 -17.04 -4.80
CA GLU A 65 3.78 -16.91 -4.12
C GLU A 65 5.02 -16.68 -5.03
N LYS A 66 4.86 -16.06 -6.22
CA LYS A 66 5.99 -15.73 -7.15
C LYS A 66 7.18 -15.04 -6.45
N ILE A 67 6.92 -14.09 -5.56
CA ILE A 67 7.95 -13.34 -4.81
C ILE A 67 8.73 -14.25 -3.87
N ILE A 68 8.04 -15.08 -3.09
CA ILE A 68 8.68 -15.96 -2.09
C ILE A 68 9.63 -16.92 -2.80
N HIS A 69 9.23 -17.44 -3.96
CA HIS A 69 10.10 -18.29 -4.77
C HIS A 69 11.28 -17.52 -5.38
N ALA A 70 11.05 -16.29 -5.83
CA ALA A 70 12.10 -15.42 -6.36
C ALA A 70 13.17 -15.10 -5.31
N VAL A 71 12.73 -14.74 -4.09
CA VAL A 71 13.58 -14.50 -2.93
C VAL A 71 14.34 -15.76 -2.52
N GLY A 72 13.69 -16.92 -2.57
CA GLY A 72 14.34 -18.21 -2.32
C GLY A 72 15.48 -18.48 -3.31
N VAL A 73 15.25 -18.27 -4.60
CA VAL A 73 16.31 -18.41 -5.62
C VAL A 73 17.43 -17.38 -5.39
N LEU A 74 17.10 -16.12 -5.10
CA LEU A 74 18.11 -15.09 -4.82
C LEU A 74 19.00 -15.44 -3.63
N ASN A 75 18.40 -15.85 -2.52
CA ASN A 75 19.12 -16.24 -1.32
C ASN A 75 20.07 -17.40 -1.62
N ALA A 76 19.61 -18.39 -2.38
CA ALA A 76 20.44 -19.52 -2.82
C ALA A 76 21.62 -19.09 -3.71
N LEU A 77 21.40 -18.14 -4.62
CA LEU A 77 22.45 -17.61 -5.50
C LEU A 77 23.47 -16.74 -4.74
N SER A 78 23.05 -16.13 -3.64
CA SER A 78 23.87 -15.22 -2.82
C SER A 78 24.60 -15.91 -1.68
N GLU A 79 24.36 -17.21 -1.44
CA GLU A 79 24.91 -17.96 -0.31
C GLU A 79 26.42 -18.28 -0.44
N GLY A 80 27.04 -17.86 -1.54
CA GLY A 80 28.49 -17.92 -1.76
C GLY A 80 28.87 -18.12 -3.23
N PRO A 81 30.17 -18.28 -3.53
CA PRO A 81 30.62 -18.56 -4.89
C PRO A 81 30.02 -19.87 -5.43
N LEU A 82 29.33 -19.78 -6.55
CA LEU A 82 28.74 -20.92 -7.24
C LEU A 82 29.68 -21.42 -8.32
N ARG A 83 29.79 -22.75 -8.46
CA ARG A 83 30.47 -23.36 -9.60
C ARG A 83 29.52 -23.74 -10.72
N GLN A 84 28.28 -24.08 -10.39
CA GLN A 84 27.30 -24.47 -11.40
C GLN A 84 25.86 -24.21 -10.93
N ILE A 85 25.01 -23.84 -11.89
CA ILE A 85 23.55 -23.75 -11.77
C ILE A 85 22.97 -24.86 -12.65
N LEU A 86 22.32 -25.84 -12.03
CA LEU A 86 21.66 -26.93 -12.73
C LEU A 86 20.22 -26.51 -13.06
N LEU A 87 19.96 -26.31 -14.35
CA LEU A 87 18.63 -26.10 -14.90
C LEU A 87 17.92 -27.45 -15.00
N VAL A 88 17.11 -27.75 -13.99
CA VAL A 88 16.38 -29.02 -13.90
C VAL A 88 15.12 -28.95 -14.76
N VAL A 89 15.09 -29.78 -15.79
CA VAL A 89 13.97 -29.94 -16.71
C VAL A 89 13.46 -31.37 -16.67
N LYS A 90 12.15 -31.56 -16.82
CA LYS A 90 11.56 -32.90 -16.95
C LYS A 90 11.63 -33.34 -18.41
N TRP A 91 11.93 -34.62 -18.66
CA TRP A 91 11.82 -35.20 -19.98
C TRP A 91 10.37 -35.14 -20.50
N GLU A 92 10.17 -34.41 -21.60
CA GLU A 92 8.93 -34.24 -22.35
C GLU A 92 9.26 -34.02 -23.83
N ARG A 93 8.27 -33.57 -24.62
CA ARG A 93 8.50 -33.20 -26.03
C ARG A 93 9.54 -32.08 -26.14
N LEU A 94 10.35 -32.12 -27.20
CA LEU A 94 11.50 -31.21 -27.38
C LEU A 94 11.12 -29.74 -27.45
N ASP A 95 9.98 -29.41 -28.05
CA ASP A 95 9.41 -28.07 -28.11
C ASP A 95 9.17 -27.50 -26.70
N ILE A 96 8.59 -28.33 -25.82
CA ILE A 96 8.33 -27.95 -24.42
C ILE A 96 9.65 -27.73 -23.66
N ILE A 97 10.62 -28.63 -23.84
CA ILE A 97 11.96 -28.48 -23.22
C ILE A 97 12.65 -27.21 -23.74
N GLN A 98 12.54 -26.92 -25.04
CA GLN A 98 13.10 -25.73 -25.67
C GLN A 98 12.52 -24.46 -25.06
N ASP A 99 11.20 -24.38 -24.87
CA ASP A 99 10.55 -23.23 -24.24
C ASP A 99 10.97 -23.06 -22.78
N TYR A 100 11.09 -24.17 -22.03
CA TYR A 100 11.60 -24.14 -20.66
C TYR A 100 13.05 -23.67 -20.59
N LEU A 101 13.93 -24.19 -21.44
CA LEU A 101 15.33 -23.75 -21.48
C LEU A 101 15.44 -22.29 -21.89
N LYS A 102 14.70 -21.86 -22.91
CA LYS A 102 14.66 -20.46 -23.35
C LYS A 102 14.29 -19.54 -22.19
N SER A 103 13.20 -19.84 -21.47
CA SER A 103 12.74 -19.02 -20.35
C SER A 103 13.74 -18.95 -19.19
N MET A 104 14.44 -20.05 -18.87
CA MET A 104 15.43 -20.05 -17.79
C MET A 104 16.77 -19.43 -18.20
N VAL A 105 17.26 -19.69 -19.41
CA VAL A 105 18.55 -19.18 -19.89
C VAL A 105 18.56 -17.66 -19.98
N VAL A 106 17.43 -17.04 -20.34
CA VAL A 106 17.30 -15.57 -20.34
C VAL A 106 17.58 -15.01 -18.94
N LYS A 107 17.10 -15.67 -17.89
CA LYS A 107 17.28 -15.24 -16.49
C LYS A 107 18.73 -15.29 -16.01
N PHE A 108 19.52 -16.18 -16.62
CA PHE A 108 20.92 -16.39 -16.27
C PHE A 108 21.86 -16.01 -17.41
N ARG A 109 21.47 -15.06 -18.28
CA ARG A 109 22.22 -14.71 -19.50
C ARG A 109 23.68 -14.34 -19.23
N ARG A 110 23.97 -13.64 -18.13
CA ARG A 110 25.34 -13.27 -17.70
C ARG A 110 26.15 -14.44 -17.18
N TYR A 111 25.48 -15.47 -16.68
CA TYR A 111 26.08 -16.63 -16.01
C TYR A 111 25.92 -17.90 -16.85
N LYS A 112 25.83 -17.76 -18.18
CA LYS A 112 25.60 -18.88 -19.12
C LYS A 112 26.64 -19.98 -19.00
N HIS A 113 27.90 -19.62 -18.76
CA HIS A 113 29.00 -20.56 -18.56
C HIS A 113 28.86 -21.39 -17.27
N LEU A 114 28.06 -20.94 -16.31
CA LEU A 114 27.73 -21.69 -15.09
C LEU A 114 26.51 -22.60 -15.27
N LEU A 115 25.85 -22.62 -16.42
CA LEU A 115 24.63 -23.40 -16.61
C LEU A 115 24.92 -24.85 -17.01
N THR A 116 24.20 -25.80 -16.41
CA THR A 116 24.12 -27.20 -16.83
C THR A 116 22.67 -27.58 -16.96
N VAL A 117 22.27 -28.27 -18.03
CA VAL A 117 20.92 -28.83 -18.12
C VAL A 117 20.88 -30.18 -17.42
N ALA A 118 19.93 -30.37 -16.50
CA ALA A 118 19.68 -31.65 -15.84
C ALA A 118 18.30 -32.18 -16.24
N VAL A 119 18.27 -33.19 -17.11
CA VAL A 119 17.02 -33.79 -17.61
C VAL A 119 16.61 -34.93 -16.70
N THR A 120 15.53 -34.74 -15.94
CA THR A 120 14.96 -35.76 -15.04
C THR A 120 13.89 -36.57 -15.74
N HIS A 121 13.41 -37.63 -15.08
CA HIS A 121 12.41 -38.57 -15.64
C HIS A 121 12.88 -39.21 -16.95
N TRP A 122 14.20 -39.35 -17.12
CA TRP A 122 14.78 -39.91 -18.33
C TRP A 122 14.41 -41.39 -18.53
N ASP A 123 13.97 -42.08 -17.48
CA ASP A 123 13.40 -43.42 -17.57
C ASP A 123 12.12 -43.51 -18.41
N MET A 124 11.45 -42.37 -18.68
CA MET A 124 10.28 -42.32 -19.55
C MET A 124 10.63 -42.20 -21.04
N ALA A 125 11.91 -42.04 -21.40
CA ALA A 125 12.34 -42.01 -22.79
C ALA A 125 12.21 -43.41 -23.44
N GLN A 126 11.69 -43.45 -24.67
CA GLN A 126 11.60 -44.69 -25.44
C GLN A 126 12.99 -45.21 -25.77
N LYS A 127 13.22 -46.52 -25.60
CA LYS A 127 14.55 -47.14 -25.77
C LYS A 127 15.05 -47.01 -27.20
N GLU A 128 14.14 -47.04 -28.17
CA GLU A 128 14.42 -47.01 -29.60
C GLU A 128 14.95 -45.63 -30.04
N THR A 129 14.52 -44.56 -29.38
CA THR A 129 14.87 -43.17 -29.73
C THR A 129 15.80 -42.50 -28.71
N ILE A 130 16.19 -43.20 -27.64
CA ILE A 130 16.92 -42.61 -26.50
C ILE A 130 18.19 -41.87 -26.92
N LYS A 131 18.98 -42.44 -27.83
CA LYS A 131 20.23 -41.84 -28.32
C LYS A 131 19.96 -40.61 -29.18
N GLN A 132 18.95 -40.67 -30.04
CA GLN A 132 18.55 -39.54 -30.89
C GLN A 132 18.03 -38.37 -30.05
N ASN A 133 17.18 -38.65 -29.05
CA ASN A 133 16.67 -37.66 -28.11
C ASN A 133 17.80 -37.03 -27.28
N GLN A 134 18.76 -37.85 -26.85
CA GLN A 134 19.95 -37.37 -26.13
C GLN A 134 20.75 -36.38 -26.98
N ASP A 135 21.05 -36.75 -28.23
CA ASP A 135 21.78 -35.89 -29.17
C ASP A 135 21.02 -34.60 -29.48
N GLN A 136 19.69 -34.66 -29.60
CA GLN A 136 18.84 -33.49 -29.83
C GLN A 136 18.84 -32.53 -28.64
N ILE A 137 18.74 -33.02 -27.40
CA ILE A 137 18.82 -32.17 -26.21
C ILE A 137 20.21 -31.55 -26.06
N ILE A 138 21.27 -32.31 -26.35
CA ILE A 138 22.64 -31.79 -26.32
C ILE A 138 22.78 -30.65 -27.33
N LYS A 139 22.34 -30.85 -28.58
CA LYS A 139 22.36 -29.80 -29.62
C LYS A 139 21.51 -28.59 -29.24
N LEU A 140 20.33 -28.81 -28.67
CA LEU A 140 19.45 -27.75 -28.18
C LEU A 140 20.12 -26.95 -27.06
N SER A 141 20.75 -27.62 -26.10
CA SER A 141 21.46 -26.98 -24.99
C SER A 141 22.64 -26.15 -25.51
N GLN A 142 23.40 -26.68 -26.46
CA GLN A 142 24.49 -25.97 -27.14
C GLN A 142 24.00 -24.71 -27.88
N HIS A 143 22.82 -24.75 -28.50
CA HIS A 143 22.22 -23.58 -29.15
C HIS A 143 21.97 -22.42 -28.16
N PHE A 144 21.70 -22.72 -26.89
CA PHE A 144 21.57 -21.71 -25.84
C PHE A 144 22.90 -21.26 -25.22
N GLY A 145 24.01 -21.89 -25.62
CA GLY A 145 25.35 -21.67 -25.07
C GLY A 145 25.65 -22.50 -23.83
N ILE A 146 24.91 -23.60 -23.61
CA ILE A 146 25.13 -24.52 -22.48
C ILE A 146 25.93 -25.73 -22.97
N ASN A 147 27.10 -25.95 -22.37
CA ASN A 147 28.05 -26.99 -22.81
C ASN A 147 27.98 -28.28 -21.97
N SER A 148 27.06 -28.35 -21.01
CA SER A 148 26.91 -29.50 -20.12
C SER A 148 25.44 -29.91 -19.99
N VAL A 149 25.22 -31.20 -20.17
CA VAL A 149 23.92 -31.85 -19.97
C VAL A 149 24.12 -33.13 -19.17
N ILE A 150 23.26 -33.37 -18.19
CA ILE A 150 23.15 -34.64 -17.47
C ILE A 150 21.74 -35.20 -17.65
N PHE A 151 21.65 -36.52 -17.74
CA PHE A 151 20.39 -37.25 -17.89
C PHE A 151 20.21 -38.12 -16.67
N VAL A 152 19.07 -37.96 -15.99
CA VAL A 152 18.78 -38.58 -14.70
C VAL A 152 17.50 -39.39 -14.78
N SER A 153 17.65 -40.69 -14.56
CA SER A 153 16.59 -41.69 -14.47
C SER A 153 16.34 -42.06 -13.00
N LYS A 154 15.12 -42.52 -12.68
CA LYS A 154 14.83 -43.08 -11.35
C LYS A 154 15.66 -44.32 -10.98
N PHE A 155 16.29 -44.96 -11.99
CA PHE A 155 17.14 -46.13 -11.82
C PHE A 155 18.62 -45.77 -11.67
N ASP A 156 18.99 -44.51 -11.85
CA ASP A 156 20.37 -44.07 -11.65
C ASP A 156 20.72 -44.01 -10.16
N SER A 157 21.94 -44.42 -9.83
CA SER A 157 22.46 -44.30 -8.47
C SER A 157 22.99 -42.88 -8.21
N GLY A 158 23.00 -42.48 -6.93
CA GLY A 158 23.55 -41.19 -6.54
C GLY A 158 25.02 -41.03 -6.92
N GLU A 159 25.81 -42.12 -6.85
CA GLU A 159 27.21 -42.16 -7.26
C GLU A 159 27.40 -41.80 -8.73
N LYS A 160 26.57 -42.38 -9.62
CA LYS A 160 26.63 -42.11 -11.07
C LYS A 160 26.33 -40.64 -11.36
N VAL A 161 25.27 -40.10 -10.76
CA VAL A 161 24.88 -38.69 -10.96
C VAL A 161 25.93 -37.74 -10.39
N CYS A 162 26.46 -38.02 -9.19
CA CYS A 162 27.49 -37.19 -8.58
C CYS A 162 28.80 -37.22 -9.36
N ALA A 163 29.20 -38.36 -9.93
CA ALA A 163 30.39 -38.46 -10.79
C ALA A 163 30.27 -37.58 -12.05
N GLN A 164 29.09 -37.52 -12.67
CA GLN A 164 28.84 -36.61 -13.79
C GLN A 164 28.92 -35.15 -13.35
N ILE A 165 28.32 -34.79 -12.21
CA ILE A 165 28.41 -33.43 -11.65
C ILE A 165 29.86 -33.07 -11.34
N ASP A 166 30.62 -33.94 -10.68
CA ASP A 166 32.03 -33.72 -10.37
C ASP A 166 32.86 -33.45 -11.62
N SER A 167 32.63 -34.19 -12.71
CA SER A 167 33.32 -33.96 -14.00
C SER A 167 33.06 -32.57 -14.57
N ILE A 168 31.88 -32.00 -14.32
CA ILE A 168 31.52 -30.64 -14.70
C ILE A 168 32.17 -29.64 -13.75
N LEU A 169 32.10 -29.88 -12.45
CA LEU A 169 32.67 -28.99 -11.43
C LEU A 169 34.19 -28.89 -11.49
N ASP A 170 34.87 -29.96 -11.93
CA ASP A 170 36.33 -30.00 -12.09
C ASP A 170 36.81 -29.05 -13.22
N ARG A 171 35.96 -28.75 -14.20
CA ARG A 171 36.24 -27.80 -15.30
C ARG A 171 35.62 -26.41 -15.13
N SER A 172 34.76 -26.23 -14.12
CA SER A 172 34.09 -24.95 -13.85
C SER A 172 34.85 -24.10 -12.84
N GLN A 173 34.82 -22.78 -13.05
CA GLN A 173 35.33 -21.80 -12.09
C GLN A 173 34.21 -21.33 -11.14
N ALA A 174 34.57 -21.02 -9.91
CA ALA A 174 33.62 -20.50 -8.93
C ALA A 174 33.42 -18.99 -9.14
N GLU A 175 32.18 -18.52 -9.13
CA GLU A 175 31.83 -17.12 -9.33
C GLU A 175 30.71 -16.69 -8.38
N ASN A 176 30.77 -15.46 -7.89
CA ASN A 176 29.70 -14.88 -7.09
C ASN A 176 28.58 -14.41 -8.01
N VAL A 177 27.43 -15.07 -7.95
CA VAL A 177 26.27 -14.69 -8.75
C VAL A 177 25.54 -13.56 -8.05
N GLN A 178 25.63 -12.35 -8.60
CA GLN A 178 24.89 -11.18 -8.15
C GLN A 178 23.94 -10.74 -9.26
N LEU A 179 22.63 -10.92 -9.04
CA LEU A 179 21.61 -10.35 -9.92
C LEU A 179 21.42 -8.88 -9.54
N THR A 180 21.39 -7.99 -10.54
CA THR A 180 20.96 -6.60 -10.33
C THR A 180 19.47 -6.56 -9.99
N GLU A 181 18.99 -5.49 -9.36
CA GLU A 181 17.56 -5.30 -9.09
C GLU A 181 16.74 -5.39 -10.39
N THR A 182 17.21 -4.75 -11.46
CA THR A 182 16.53 -4.81 -12.76
C THR A 182 16.46 -6.24 -13.30
N GLU A 183 17.56 -6.99 -13.23
CA GLU A 183 17.55 -8.41 -13.60
C GLU A 183 16.60 -9.20 -12.71
N PHE A 184 16.53 -8.92 -11.41
CA PHE A 184 15.58 -9.56 -10.52
C PHE A 184 14.12 -9.30 -10.94
N TYR A 185 13.71 -8.05 -11.12
CA TYR A 185 12.32 -7.76 -11.47
C TYR A 185 11.93 -8.29 -12.85
N THR A 186 12.82 -8.18 -13.85
CA THR A 186 12.59 -8.70 -15.19
C THR A 186 12.61 -10.24 -15.25
N ASN A 187 13.55 -10.89 -14.56
CA ASN A 187 13.73 -12.35 -14.66
C ASN A 187 12.64 -13.15 -13.93
N PHE A 188 11.93 -12.52 -12.99
CA PHE A 188 10.88 -13.16 -12.21
C PHE A 188 9.46 -12.68 -12.58
N GLU A 189 9.29 -11.97 -13.70
CA GLU A 189 8.00 -11.45 -14.17
C GLU A 189 7.24 -10.64 -13.10
N LEU A 190 7.98 -9.95 -12.23
CA LEU A 190 7.39 -9.16 -11.15
C LEU A 190 6.83 -7.81 -11.64
N ILE A 191 7.22 -7.40 -12.85
CA ILE A 191 6.74 -6.19 -13.53
C ILE A 191 5.23 -6.32 -13.84
N GLU A 192 4.77 -7.45 -14.35
CA GLU A 192 3.34 -7.67 -14.67
C GLU A 192 2.43 -7.69 -13.43
N LEU A 193 2.94 -8.11 -12.27
CA LEU A 193 2.15 -8.10 -11.02
C LEU A 193 2.01 -6.69 -10.43
N LYS A 194 3.02 -5.84 -10.62
CA LYS A 194 2.99 -4.43 -10.22
C LYS A 194 1.94 -3.67 -11.01
N ASP A 195 1.98 -3.79 -12.34
CA ASP A 195 1.07 -3.06 -13.24
C ASP A 195 -0.40 -3.47 -13.00
N ASN A 196 -0.66 -4.74 -12.66
CA ASN A 196 -2.02 -5.21 -12.36
C ASN A 196 -2.57 -4.67 -11.04
N ILE A 197 -1.77 -4.60 -9.96
CA ILE A 197 -2.24 -4.07 -8.67
C ILE A 197 -2.46 -2.55 -8.75
N GLU A 198 -1.57 -1.83 -9.43
CA GLU A 198 -1.74 -0.40 -9.69
C GLU A 198 -3.01 -0.15 -10.52
N LEU A 199 -3.23 -0.93 -11.58
CA LEU A 199 -4.42 -0.83 -12.43
C LEU A 199 -5.72 -1.15 -11.67
N GLU A 200 -5.73 -2.19 -10.83
CA GLU A 200 -6.90 -2.53 -10.00
C GLU A 200 -7.25 -1.46 -8.97
N LEU A 201 -6.24 -0.79 -8.42
CA LEU A 201 -6.44 0.34 -7.51
C LEU A 201 -6.96 1.56 -8.26
N GLU A 202 -6.48 1.79 -9.49
CA GLU A 202 -6.95 2.87 -10.35
C GLU A 202 -8.44 2.71 -10.68
N PHE A 203 -8.88 1.52 -11.12
CA PHE A 203 -10.31 1.26 -11.35
C PHE A 203 -11.15 1.45 -10.09
N SER A 204 -10.65 0.97 -8.93
CA SER A 204 -11.34 1.14 -7.66
C SER A 204 -11.44 2.62 -7.24
N LYS A 205 -10.45 3.44 -7.62
CA LYS A 205 -10.44 4.90 -7.40
C LYS A 205 -11.50 5.58 -8.25
N GLU A 206 -11.54 5.26 -9.55
CA GLU A 206 -12.52 5.79 -10.51
C GLU A 206 -13.97 5.52 -10.06
N ASP A 207 -14.24 4.33 -9.54
CA ASP A 207 -15.56 3.98 -9.00
C ASP A 207 -15.98 4.90 -7.84
N VAL A 208 -15.06 5.18 -6.90
CA VAL A 208 -15.34 6.07 -5.75
C VAL A 208 -15.55 7.50 -6.21
N GLU A 209 -14.72 7.99 -7.14
CA GLU A 209 -14.87 9.30 -7.74
C GLU A 209 -16.22 9.44 -8.44
N LEU A 210 -16.64 8.45 -9.21
CA LEU A 210 -17.93 8.43 -9.90
C LEU A 210 -19.11 8.46 -8.92
N ILE A 211 -19.06 7.64 -7.87
CA ILE A 211 -20.08 7.62 -6.81
C ILE A 211 -20.20 9.01 -6.15
N PHE A 212 -19.07 9.61 -5.78
CA PHE A 212 -19.09 10.93 -5.16
C PHE A 212 -19.58 12.00 -6.12
N LYS A 213 -19.16 11.97 -7.39
CA LYS A 213 -19.57 12.93 -8.41
C LYS A 213 -21.08 12.94 -8.65
N LYS A 214 -21.73 11.77 -8.61
CA LYS A 214 -23.20 11.68 -8.67
C LYS A 214 -23.86 12.35 -7.47
N LYS A 215 -23.40 12.05 -6.25
CA LYS A 215 -23.88 12.70 -5.01
C LYS A 215 -23.65 14.22 -5.04
N ALA A 216 -22.47 14.64 -5.46
CA ALA A 216 -22.08 16.05 -5.62
C ALA A 216 -23.02 16.78 -6.60
N THR A 217 -23.40 16.11 -7.69
CA THR A 217 -24.38 16.67 -8.65
C THR A 217 -25.74 16.90 -7.99
N CYS A 218 -26.26 15.92 -7.25
CA CYS A 218 -27.51 16.08 -6.49
C CYS A 218 -27.42 17.22 -5.45
N ILE A 219 -26.31 17.31 -4.72
CA ILE A 219 -26.06 18.38 -3.74
C ILE A 219 -26.09 19.76 -4.42
N ARG A 220 -25.39 19.93 -5.55
CA ARG A 220 -25.38 21.20 -6.30
C ARG A 220 -26.77 21.58 -6.79
N GLU A 221 -27.54 20.62 -7.30
CA GLU A 221 -28.91 20.88 -7.75
C GLU A 221 -29.82 21.32 -6.60
N PHE A 222 -29.70 20.66 -5.45
CA PHE A 222 -30.41 21.04 -4.23
C PHE A 222 -30.08 22.48 -3.83
N ILE A 223 -28.79 22.84 -3.75
CA ILE A 223 -28.36 24.20 -3.38
C ILE A 223 -28.94 25.24 -4.36
N LYS A 224 -28.90 24.97 -5.68
CA LYS A 224 -29.44 25.88 -6.69
C LYS A 224 -30.94 26.13 -6.53
N LYS A 225 -31.70 25.05 -6.30
CA LYS A 225 -33.17 25.06 -6.19
C LYS A 225 -33.68 25.52 -4.81
N PHE A 226 -32.79 25.63 -3.81
CA PHE A 226 -33.18 25.97 -2.44
C PHE A 226 -33.78 27.39 -2.35
N ASP A 227 -34.85 27.53 -1.56
CA ASP A 227 -35.56 28.79 -1.36
C ASP A 227 -34.73 29.77 -0.52
N GLU A 228 -34.40 30.91 -1.13
CA GLU A 228 -33.60 31.98 -0.50
C GLU A 228 -34.36 32.73 0.60
N LYS A 229 -35.68 32.59 0.66
CA LYS A 229 -36.50 33.20 1.72
C LYS A 229 -36.51 32.38 3.01
N ASN A 230 -35.91 31.19 3.02
CA ASN A 230 -35.91 30.33 4.18
C ASN A 230 -35.02 30.92 5.30
N PRO A 231 -35.55 31.16 6.52
CA PRO A 231 -34.80 31.79 7.60
C PRO A 231 -33.64 30.92 8.14
N SER A 232 -33.68 29.61 7.93
CA SER A 232 -32.63 28.66 8.32
C SER A 232 -31.65 28.34 7.18
N MET A 233 -31.66 29.13 6.09
CA MET A 233 -30.82 28.84 4.92
C MET A 233 -29.34 28.69 5.28
N HIS A 234 -28.74 29.63 6.02
CA HIS A 234 -27.33 29.55 6.40
C HIS A 234 -27.01 28.29 7.23
N GLU A 235 -27.86 27.92 8.20
CA GLU A 235 -27.65 26.73 9.03
C GLU A 235 -27.71 25.44 8.19
N ILE A 236 -28.69 25.34 7.28
CA ILE A 236 -28.88 24.19 6.40
C ILE A 236 -27.71 24.06 5.42
N MET A 237 -27.32 25.16 4.77
CA MET A 237 -26.20 25.16 3.84
C MET A 237 -24.89 24.81 4.54
N HIS A 238 -24.62 25.39 5.71
CA HIS A 238 -23.44 25.05 6.49
C HIS A 238 -23.43 23.56 6.87
N SER A 239 -24.53 23.06 7.43
CA SER A 239 -24.67 21.65 7.83
C SER A 239 -24.50 20.70 6.64
N LEU A 240 -25.04 21.09 5.47
CA LEU A 240 -24.88 20.33 4.22
C LEU A 240 -23.42 20.30 3.75
N THR A 241 -22.67 21.41 3.86
CA THR A 241 -21.24 21.40 3.50
C THR A 241 -20.42 20.51 4.42
N LEU A 242 -20.73 20.46 5.72
CA LEU A 242 -20.09 19.56 6.67
C LEU A 242 -20.42 18.09 6.36
N GLU A 243 -21.68 17.77 6.10
CA GLU A 243 -22.08 16.41 5.74
C GLU A 243 -21.45 15.96 4.42
N THR A 244 -21.29 16.88 3.46
CA THR A 244 -20.62 16.61 2.20
C THR A 244 -19.15 16.21 2.43
N LYS A 245 -18.43 16.92 3.30
CA LYS A 245 -17.06 16.56 3.71
C LYS A 245 -17.03 15.17 4.36
N ARG A 246 -17.95 14.92 5.31
CA ARG A 246 -18.06 13.64 6.01
C ARG A 246 -18.29 12.47 5.06
N ILE A 247 -19.14 12.65 4.03
CA ILE A 247 -19.37 11.64 3.00
C ILE A 247 -18.09 11.32 2.23
N ALA A 248 -17.31 12.33 1.82
CA ALA A 248 -16.05 12.11 1.11
C ALA A 248 -15.03 11.38 2.00
N GLU A 249 -14.89 11.78 3.27
CA GLU A 249 -13.99 11.12 4.23
C GLU A 249 -14.37 9.66 4.46
N ASN A 250 -15.67 9.37 4.60
CA ASN A 250 -16.17 8.00 4.72
C ASN A 250 -15.87 7.17 3.47
N LEU A 251 -16.06 7.74 2.27
CA LEU A 251 -15.76 7.06 1.01
C LEU A 251 -14.26 6.73 0.87
N ILE A 252 -13.38 7.67 1.25
CA ILE A 252 -11.92 7.44 1.26
C ILE A 252 -11.58 6.33 2.26
N THR A 253 -12.11 6.41 3.49
CA THR A 253 -11.85 5.42 4.54
C THR A 253 -12.35 4.03 4.12
N ASP A 254 -13.52 3.95 3.49
CA ASP A 254 -14.06 2.70 2.97
C ASP A 254 -13.23 2.14 1.81
N PHE A 255 -12.73 3.00 0.93
CA PHE A 255 -11.81 2.62 -0.14
C PHE A 255 -10.51 2.03 0.41
N GLU A 256 -9.91 2.68 1.40
CA GLU A 256 -8.70 2.20 2.09
C GLU A 256 -8.94 0.85 2.74
N ARG A 257 -10.04 0.73 3.48
CA ARG A 257 -10.41 -0.52 4.17
C ARG A 257 -10.64 -1.66 3.19
N LYS A 258 -11.36 -1.42 2.09
CA LYS A 258 -11.66 -2.43 1.06
C LYS A 258 -10.41 -2.88 0.30
N ASN A 259 -9.42 -2.00 0.13
CA ASN A 259 -8.20 -2.28 -0.64
C ASN A 259 -6.96 -2.45 0.24
N ASN A 260 -7.14 -2.65 1.55
CA ASN A 260 -6.03 -2.75 2.51
C ASN A 260 -5.06 -3.89 2.18
N ASP A 261 -5.56 -5.00 1.62
CA ASP A 261 -4.73 -6.12 1.19
C ASP A 261 -3.85 -5.75 -0.03
N LYS A 262 -4.38 -4.98 -0.98
CA LYS A 262 -3.63 -4.45 -2.14
C LYS A 262 -2.58 -3.43 -1.69
N PHE A 263 -2.91 -2.55 -0.76
CA PHE A 263 -1.94 -1.62 -0.16
C PHE A 263 -0.84 -2.34 0.60
N SER A 264 -1.17 -3.39 1.35
CA SER A 264 -0.19 -4.22 2.06
C SER A 264 0.77 -4.89 1.07
N LYS A 265 0.24 -5.43 -0.03
CA LYS A 265 1.04 -6.00 -1.11
C LYS A 265 1.97 -4.94 -1.73
N LEU A 266 1.47 -3.76 -2.10
CA LEU A 266 2.30 -2.67 -2.64
C LEU A 266 3.42 -2.23 -1.67
N PHE A 267 3.12 -2.17 -0.39
CA PHE A 267 4.12 -1.86 0.64
C PHE A 267 5.22 -2.92 0.69
N GLU A 268 4.85 -4.19 0.65
CA GLU A 268 5.80 -5.31 0.57
C GLU A 268 6.64 -5.24 -0.72
N TYR A 269 6.06 -4.83 -1.85
CA TYR A 269 6.77 -4.70 -3.13
C TYR A 269 7.80 -3.58 -3.15
N HIS A 270 7.46 -2.41 -2.64
CA HIS A 270 8.30 -1.22 -2.75
C HIS A 270 9.17 -0.97 -1.53
N SER A 271 8.94 -1.68 -0.42
CA SER A 271 9.50 -1.35 0.91
C SER A 271 9.35 0.14 1.25
N ASN A 272 8.36 0.79 0.65
CA ASN A 272 8.18 2.24 0.66
C ASN A 272 6.69 2.56 0.84
N PRO A 273 6.29 3.15 1.98
CA PRO A 273 4.91 3.55 2.24
C PRO A 273 4.41 4.68 1.35
N SER A 274 5.31 5.37 0.62
CA SER A 274 4.94 6.52 -0.21
C SER A 274 3.95 6.17 -1.32
N LEU A 275 3.95 4.96 -1.87
CA LEU A 275 3.04 4.63 -2.98
C LEU A 275 1.57 4.53 -2.54
N ALA A 276 1.32 3.86 -1.40
CA ALA A 276 -0.02 3.81 -0.81
C ALA A 276 -0.51 5.21 -0.41
N TYR A 277 0.40 6.03 0.11
CA TYR A 277 0.13 7.43 0.44
C TYR A 277 -0.22 8.26 -0.81
N LEU A 278 0.44 8.02 -1.94
CA LEU A 278 0.14 8.71 -3.21
C LEU A 278 -1.27 8.40 -3.70
N VAL A 279 -1.68 7.12 -3.70
CA VAL A 279 -3.05 6.73 -4.11
C VAL A 279 -4.11 7.37 -3.20
N HIS A 280 -3.90 7.36 -1.88
CA HIS A 280 -4.77 8.08 -0.93
C HIS A 280 -4.85 9.57 -1.26
N PHE A 281 -3.68 10.20 -1.46
CA PHE A 281 -3.58 11.63 -1.69
C PHE A 281 -4.27 12.05 -3.00
N GLU A 282 -4.11 11.27 -4.07
CA GLU A 282 -4.77 11.52 -5.35
C GLU A 282 -6.29 11.45 -5.24
N LEU A 283 -6.83 10.39 -4.63
CA LEU A 283 -8.27 10.25 -4.41
C LEU A 283 -8.81 11.41 -3.56
N LYS A 284 -8.12 11.73 -2.45
CA LYS A 284 -8.50 12.85 -1.59
C LYS A 284 -8.51 14.16 -2.37
N LYS A 285 -7.48 14.43 -3.18
CA LYS A 285 -7.38 15.63 -4.01
C LYS A 285 -8.53 15.71 -5.00
N ALA A 286 -8.87 14.62 -5.69
CA ALA A 286 -9.98 14.58 -6.64
C ALA A 286 -11.32 14.93 -5.96
N LEU A 287 -11.60 14.34 -4.79
CA LEU A 287 -12.82 14.61 -4.02
C LEU A 287 -12.86 16.04 -3.46
N MET A 288 -11.71 16.60 -3.07
CA MET A 288 -11.62 17.98 -2.55
C MET A 288 -12.01 19.02 -3.60
N LEU A 289 -11.67 18.82 -4.88
CA LEU A 289 -12.09 19.72 -5.96
C LEU A 289 -13.61 19.82 -6.07
N GLU A 290 -14.31 18.69 -5.94
CA GLU A 290 -15.77 18.64 -5.95
C GLU A 290 -16.37 19.32 -4.72
N ILE A 291 -15.76 19.12 -3.54
CA ILE A 291 -16.17 19.75 -2.27
C ILE A 291 -16.00 21.26 -2.33
N ASP A 292 -14.87 21.76 -2.82
CA ASP A 292 -14.61 23.19 -2.94
C ASP A 292 -15.64 23.87 -3.84
N SER A 293 -15.99 23.22 -4.95
CA SER A 293 -17.06 23.66 -5.84
C SER A 293 -18.43 23.75 -5.12
N ILE A 294 -18.76 22.77 -4.27
CA ILE A 294 -20.00 22.78 -3.47
C ILE A 294 -19.97 23.89 -2.41
N ILE A 295 -18.86 24.04 -1.70
CA ILE A 295 -18.68 25.08 -0.69
C ILE A 295 -18.84 26.47 -1.32
N GLN A 296 -18.19 26.71 -2.46
CA GLN A 296 -18.31 27.98 -3.17
C GLN A 296 -19.75 28.26 -3.58
N LEU A 297 -20.47 27.25 -4.10
CA LEU A 297 -21.86 27.39 -4.48
C LEU A 297 -22.77 27.69 -3.28
N ALA A 298 -22.58 26.97 -2.17
CA ALA A 298 -23.31 27.21 -0.93
C ALA A 298 -23.03 28.62 -0.39
N GLN A 299 -21.76 29.05 -0.36
CA GLN A 299 -21.38 30.40 0.06
C GLN A 299 -22.00 31.48 -0.82
N GLN A 300 -21.99 31.30 -2.14
CA GLN A 300 -22.64 32.22 -3.07
C GLN A 300 -24.14 32.35 -2.79
N LYS A 301 -24.81 31.22 -2.55
CA LYS A 301 -26.25 31.19 -2.20
C LYS A 301 -26.54 31.92 -0.88
N MET A 302 -25.61 31.87 0.07
CA MET A 302 -25.76 32.54 1.37
C MET A 302 -25.35 34.02 1.39
N LYS A 303 -24.75 34.57 0.32
CA LYS A 303 -24.24 35.97 0.33
C LYS A 303 -25.30 37.02 0.66
N SER A 304 -26.56 36.78 0.31
CA SER A 304 -27.67 37.67 0.60
C SER A 304 -28.28 37.48 1.99
N ASP A 305 -27.85 36.45 2.74
CA ASP A 305 -28.36 36.18 4.09
C ASP A 305 -27.73 37.12 5.11
N LYS A 306 -28.57 37.89 5.81
CA LYS A 306 -28.16 38.80 6.87
C LYS A 306 -27.57 38.05 8.08
N ASN A 307 -27.94 36.78 8.26
CA ASN A 307 -27.47 35.93 9.33
C ASN A 307 -26.20 35.13 8.96
N HIS A 308 -25.61 35.38 7.79
CA HIS A 308 -24.38 34.70 7.40
C HIS A 308 -23.20 35.08 8.31
N CYS A 309 -22.33 34.11 8.64
CA CYS A 309 -21.22 34.28 9.59
C CYS A 309 -20.27 35.44 9.24
N PHE A 310 -20.08 35.72 7.94
CA PHE A 310 -19.24 36.83 7.47
C PHE A 310 -19.75 38.23 7.89
N ASN A 311 -21.03 38.39 8.19
CA ASN A 311 -21.55 39.67 8.70
C ASN A 311 -21.12 39.92 10.16
N PHE A 312 -20.67 38.86 10.85
CA PHE A 312 -20.18 38.92 12.21
C PHE A 312 -18.65 38.98 12.29
N ILE A 313 -17.91 38.92 11.17
CA ILE A 313 -16.45 39.04 11.16
C ILE A 313 -16.05 40.35 10.50
N LYS A 314 -15.46 41.27 11.25
CA LYS A 314 -15.12 42.62 10.78
C LYS A 314 -13.77 43.07 11.29
N ALA A 315 -13.03 43.85 10.48
CA ALA A 315 -11.77 44.47 10.92
C ALA A 315 -12.04 45.84 11.56
N CYS A 316 -11.38 46.12 12.68
CA CYS A 316 -11.42 47.44 13.29
C CYS A 316 -10.85 48.48 12.32
N PRO A 317 -11.57 49.59 12.04
CA PRO A 317 -11.09 50.62 11.11
C PRO A 317 -9.89 51.42 11.63
N HIS A 318 -9.61 51.38 12.95
CA HIS A 318 -8.52 52.15 13.56
C HIS A 318 -7.22 51.36 13.67
N CYS A 319 -7.28 50.08 14.07
CA CYS A 319 -6.09 49.26 14.31
C CYS A 319 -5.98 48.01 13.42
N GLY A 320 -6.97 47.73 12.57
CA GLY A 320 -6.96 46.58 11.65
C GLY A 320 -7.21 45.22 12.31
N ILE A 321 -7.30 45.13 13.64
CA ILE A 321 -7.58 43.87 14.36
C ILE A 321 -8.93 43.33 13.93
N ILE A 322 -8.96 42.02 13.62
CA ILE A 322 -10.16 41.31 13.18
C ILE A 322 -10.94 40.81 14.39
N TRP A 323 -12.22 41.14 14.41
CA TRP A 323 -13.16 40.80 15.47
C TRP A 323 -14.26 39.89 14.94
N LEU A 324 -14.62 38.89 15.75
CA LEU A 324 -15.85 38.12 15.62
C LEU A 324 -16.87 38.67 16.62
N LYS A 325 -18.02 39.13 16.14
CA LYS A 325 -19.15 39.53 16.99
C LYS A 325 -19.81 38.27 17.53
N VAL A 326 -19.66 38.08 18.83
CA VAL A 326 -20.18 36.91 19.56
C VAL A 326 -21.50 37.18 20.26
N SER A 327 -21.79 38.43 20.61
CA SER A 327 -23.04 38.87 21.25
C SER A 327 -23.21 40.41 21.12
N GLY A 328 -24.34 40.94 21.57
CA GLY A 328 -24.61 42.39 21.64
C GLY A 328 -25.31 43.01 20.42
N CYS A 329 -25.64 44.30 20.52
CA CYS A 329 -26.34 45.05 19.47
C CYS A 329 -25.39 45.49 18.33
N ASP A 330 -25.92 45.89 17.18
CA ASP A 330 -25.11 46.43 16.06
C ASP A 330 -24.66 47.88 16.28
N GLY A 331 -24.84 48.43 17.48
CA GLY A 331 -24.58 49.83 17.80
C GLY A 331 -23.10 50.17 18.06
N LYS A 332 -22.90 51.26 18.81
CA LYS A 332 -21.57 51.71 19.23
C LYS A 332 -20.97 50.78 20.28
N THR A 333 -19.73 50.38 20.08
CA THR A 333 -18.89 49.62 21.04
C THR A 333 -17.46 50.15 20.96
N THR A 334 -16.51 49.59 21.73
CA THR A 334 -15.09 49.95 21.66
C THR A 334 -14.24 48.75 21.21
N CYS A 335 -13.18 49.00 20.44
CA CYS A 335 -12.27 47.95 20.00
C CYS A 335 -11.54 47.31 21.19
N GLY A 336 -11.70 46.00 21.39
CA GLY A 336 -11.17 45.29 22.55
C GLY A 336 -12.17 45.10 23.69
N ASN A 337 -13.39 45.61 23.53
CA ASN A 337 -14.47 45.37 24.48
C ASN A 337 -15.00 43.94 24.32
N PHE A 338 -15.01 43.19 25.41
CA PHE A 338 -15.68 41.89 25.48
C PHE A 338 -17.09 42.12 26.03
N PRO A 339 -18.16 41.92 25.24
CA PRO A 339 -19.52 41.93 25.77
C PRO A 339 -19.67 40.79 26.80
N ASP A 340 -20.55 41.01 27.77
CA ASP A 340 -20.70 40.24 29.02
C ASP A 340 -20.53 38.72 28.91
N ALA A 341 -20.06 38.12 30.00
CA ALA A 341 -19.70 36.72 30.20
C ALA A 341 -20.88 35.72 30.13
N ASP A 342 -21.85 35.93 29.23
CA ASP A 342 -22.93 34.97 28.98
C ASP A 342 -22.43 33.84 28.08
N ASP A 343 -21.84 32.85 28.73
CA ASP A 343 -21.45 31.55 28.18
C ASP A 343 -22.65 30.80 27.52
N GLU A 344 -23.90 31.18 27.79
CA GLU A 344 -25.09 30.52 27.27
C GLU A 344 -25.18 30.53 25.74
N ILE A 345 -24.78 31.61 25.07
CA ILE A 345 -24.82 31.70 23.61
C ILE A 345 -23.78 30.78 22.98
N PHE A 346 -22.56 30.72 23.54
CA PHE A 346 -21.51 29.80 23.08
C PHE A 346 -21.84 28.34 23.38
N ASN A 347 -22.52 28.05 24.49
CA ASN A 347 -22.99 26.71 24.81
C ASN A 347 -24.04 26.20 23.81
N ASN A 348 -24.84 27.09 23.20
CA ASN A 348 -25.78 26.73 22.14
C ASN A 348 -25.10 26.41 20.79
N TYR A 349 -23.89 26.94 20.52
CA TYR A 349 -23.12 26.59 19.32
C TYR A 349 -22.46 25.20 19.39
N LYS A 350 -22.45 24.54 20.57
CA LYS A 350 -22.09 23.12 20.73
C LYS A 350 -23.26 22.17 20.44
N THR A 351 -24.34 22.66 19.84
CA THR A 351 -25.44 21.78 19.46
C THR A 351 -25.00 20.83 18.35
N PRO A 352 -25.25 19.51 18.49
CA PRO A 352 -24.96 18.54 17.43
C PRO A 352 -25.76 18.86 16.16
N GLN A 353 -25.33 18.29 15.01
CA GLN A 353 -25.97 18.44 13.69
C GLN A 353 -27.50 18.52 13.81
N LYS A 354 -28.03 19.75 13.68
CA LYS A 354 -29.47 20.08 13.76
C LYS A 354 -30.27 19.47 12.61
N TYR A 355 -29.59 19.16 11.51
CA TYR A 355 -30.17 18.61 10.30
C TYR A 355 -29.54 17.27 9.97
N ILE A 356 -30.37 16.29 9.63
CA ILE A 356 -29.96 14.99 9.07
C ILE A 356 -30.20 15.04 7.57
N PHE A 357 -29.18 14.72 6.78
CA PHE A 357 -29.28 14.67 5.33
C PHE A 357 -29.29 13.22 4.85
N ASN A 358 -30.27 12.89 4.01
CA ASN A 358 -30.35 11.63 3.29
C ASN A 358 -29.93 11.89 1.83
N ILE A 359 -28.66 11.63 1.54
CA ILE A 359 -28.03 11.92 0.24
C ILE A 359 -27.81 10.62 -0.53
N THR A 360 -28.55 10.42 -1.62
CA THR A 360 -28.37 9.31 -2.56
C THR A 360 -27.69 9.78 -3.85
N GLU A 361 -27.52 8.89 -4.83
CA GLU A 361 -27.02 9.27 -6.18
C GLU A 361 -28.06 10.00 -7.04
N LYS A 362 -29.33 10.07 -6.59
CA LYS A 362 -30.44 10.64 -7.36
C LYS A 362 -31.19 11.75 -6.65
N GLU A 363 -31.20 11.71 -5.32
CA GLU A 363 -32.01 12.62 -4.50
C GLU A 363 -31.27 13.05 -3.23
N LEU A 364 -31.66 14.22 -2.74
CA LEU A 364 -31.22 14.76 -1.46
C LEU A 364 -32.44 15.29 -0.72
N ASN A 365 -32.66 14.73 0.47
CA ASN A 365 -33.70 15.18 1.41
C ASN A 365 -33.07 15.47 2.77
N TYR A 366 -33.68 16.34 3.57
CA TYR A 366 -33.21 16.62 4.93
C TYR A 366 -34.37 16.72 5.93
N SER A 367 -34.08 16.41 7.19
CA SER A 367 -35.04 16.52 8.30
C SER A 367 -34.39 17.13 9.54
N LEU A 368 -35.21 17.70 10.42
CA LEU A 368 -34.76 18.18 11.72
C LEU A 368 -34.40 16.99 12.63
N ASN A 369 -33.22 17.06 13.23
CA ASN A 369 -32.78 16.09 14.23
C ASN A 369 -33.51 16.39 15.55
N GLN A 370 -34.51 15.57 15.91
CA GLN A 370 -35.35 15.79 17.10
C GLN A 370 -34.69 15.36 18.42
N VAL A 371 -33.41 15.02 18.43
CA VAL A 371 -32.75 14.56 19.66
C VAL A 371 -32.60 15.72 20.64
N THR A 372 -33.32 15.64 21.76
CA THR A 372 -33.24 16.56 22.90
C THR A 372 -31.97 16.29 23.69
N TYR A 373 -31.06 17.26 23.76
CA TYR A 373 -29.82 17.15 24.54
C TYR A 373 -29.87 17.95 25.83
N LYS A 374 -29.28 17.38 26.89
CA LYS A 374 -29.04 18.06 28.16
C LYS A 374 -27.79 18.94 28.03
N PRO A 375 -27.83 20.23 28.39
CA PRO A 375 -26.65 21.09 28.32
C PRO A 375 -25.54 20.55 29.23
N VAL A 376 -24.32 20.46 28.68
CA VAL A 376 -23.13 20.10 29.45
C VAL A 376 -22.74 21.29 30.31
N GLN A 377 -22.70 21.12 31.63
CA GLN A 377 -22.18 22.15 32.55
C GLN A 377 -20.66 22.23 32.38
N ILE A 378 -20.17 23.38 31.91
CA ILE A 378 -18.74 23.67 31.82
C ILE A 378 -18.34 24.45 33.08
N GLY A 379 -17.18 24.10 33.65
CA GLY A 379 -16.66 24.69 34.89
C GLY A 379 -16.23 26.15 34.79
N ASN A 380 -16.08 26.76 35.98
CA ASN A 380 -15.90 28.19 36.25
C ASN A 380 -14.94 28.95 35.31
N TYR A 381 -15.45 30.05 34.78
CA TYR A 381 -14.77 31.03 33.92
C TYR A 381 -13.62 31.75 34.64
N VAL A 382 -12.47 31.87 33.97
CA VAL A 382 -11.31 32.66 34.43
C VAL A 382 -11.43 34.07 33.84
N LYS A 383 -11.41 35.11 34.69
CA LYS A 383 -11.49 36.52 34.24
C LYS A 383 -10.44 36.84 33.17
N PRO A 384 -10.81 37.51 32.07
CA PRO A 384 -9.87 37.83 31.00
C PRO A 384 -8.84 38.87 31.48
N GLN A 385 -7.57 38.60 31.18
CA GLN A 385 -6.48 39.58 31.27
C GLN A 385 -6.68 40.69 30.20
N SER A 386 -6.17 41.89 30.48
CA SER A 386 -6.23 43.12 29.66
C SER A 386 -6.55 42.91 28.18
N GLY A 387 -7.69 43.44 27.72
CA GLY A 387 -8.22 43.22 26.36
C GLY A 387 -7.24 43.62 25.25
N LYS A 388 -7.07 42.73 24.26
CA LYS A 388 -6.37 43.07 23.02
C LYS A 388 -7.25 44.03 22.21
N GLY A 389 -6.84 45.27 21.96
CA GLY A 389 -7.62 46.24 21.19
C GLY A 389 -7.06 47.66 21.31
N CYS A 390 -7.48 48.58 20.43
CA CYS A 390 -7.05 49.98 20.50
C CYS A 390 -7.93 50.86 21.38
N GLY A 391 -9.07 50.37 21.87
CA GLY A 391 -10.00 51.13 22.71
C GLY A 391 -10.88 52.14 21.97
N GLU A 392 -10.63 52.42 20.69
CA GLU A 392 -11.41 53.38 19.90
C GLU A 392 -12.87 52.95 19.75
N ILE A 393 -13.78 53.95 19.70
CA ILE A 393 -15.21 53.73 19.53
C ILE A 393 -15.48 53.36 18.07
N ILE A 394 -16.15 52.22 17.88
CA ILE A 394 -16.56 51.71 16.58
C ILE A 394 -18.08 51.50 16.54
N ASN A 395 -18.71 51.71 15.39
CA ASN A 395 -20.11 51.37 15.16
C ASN A 395 -20.16 50.07 14.36
N TRP A 396 -20.60 48.96 14.99
CA TRP A 396 -20.50 47.64 14.37
C TRP A 396 -21.28 47.57 13.06
N LYS A 397 -22.46 48.20 12.98
CA LYS A 397 -23.30 48.21 11.78
C LYS A 397 -22.62 48.84 10.56
N GLU A 398 -21.82 49.88 10.80
CA GLU A 398 -21.22 50.71 9.75
C GLU A 398 -19.88 50.14 9.25
N ILE A 399 -19.24 49.25 10.02
CA ILE A 399 -18.01 48.60 9.57
C ILE A 399 -18.36 47.65 8.40
N PRO A 400 -17.68 47.75 7.25
CA PRO A 400 -17.90 46.83 6.14
C PRO A 400 -17.46 45.40 6.51
N ALA A 401 -18.08 44.41 5.87
CA ALA A 401 -17.60 43.03 5.95
C ALA A 401 -16.18 42.94 5.36
N LEU A 402 -15.40 41.96 5.82
CA LEU A 402 -14.05 41.72 5.31
C LEU A 402 -14.06 41.47 3.79
N THR A 403 -13.02 41.95 3.11
CA THR A 403 -12.81 41.64 1.69
C THR A 403 -12.50 40.15 1.49
N SER A 404 -12.71 39.64 0.27
CA SER A 404 -12.40 38.23 -0.05
C SER A 404 -10.92 37.87 0.18
N ASN A 405 -10.00 38.83 0.06
CA ASN A 405 -8.57 38.58 0.32
C ASN A 405 -8.28 38.50 1.82
N GLN A 406 -8.84 39.39 2.63
CA GLN A 406 -8.72 39.32 4.10
C GLN A 406 -9.37 38.06 4.67
N LEU A 407 -10.50 37.62 4.09
CA LEU A 407 -11.09 36.34 4.43
C LEU A 407 -10.19 35.16 4.04
N LYS A 408 -9.55 35.18 2.87
CA LYS A 408 -8.60 34.13 2.48
C LYS A 408 -7.40 34.05 3.41
N GLU A 409 -6.89 35.18 3.90
CA GLU A 409 -5.80 35.22 4.91
C GLU A 409 -6.23 34.65 6.26
N LEU A 410 -7.52 34.78 6.63
CA LEU A 410 -8.11 34.13 7.82
C LEU A 410 -8.44 32.64 7.59
N ILE A 411 -8.73 32.26 6.35
CA ILE A 411 -9.10 30.89 5.91
C ILE A 411 -7.83 30.11 5.50
N ASP A 412 -6.65 30.51 5.97
CA ASP A 412 -5.49 29.62 5.94
C ASP A 412 -5.86 28.33 6.71
N PRO A 413 -5.64 27.12 6.16
CA PRO A 413 -6.25 25.87 6.64
C PRO A 413 -6.06 25.60 8.14
N GLY A 414 -5.00 26.13 8.73
CA GLY A 414 -4.70 26.00 10.16
C GLY A 414 -5.74 26.63 11.10
N VAL A 415 -6.47 27.67 10.68
CA VAL A 415 -7.44 28.39 11.53
C VAL A 415 -8.82 27.73 11.50
N MET A 416 -9.26 27.24 10.33
CA MET A 416 -10.51 26.48 10.23
C MET A 416 -10.39 25.08 10.84
N ASP A 417 -9.22 24.43 10.75
CA ASP A 417 -8.92 23.22 11.53
C ASP A 417 -8.91 23.51 13.04
N TYR A 418 -8.48 24.69 13.47
CA TYR A 418 -8.53 25.10 14.88
C TYR A 418 -9.97 25.26 15.39
N PHE A 419 -10.89 25.78 14.58
CA PHE A 419 -12.31 25.88 14.93
C PHE A 419 -13.09 24.55 14.73
N ALA A 420 -12.62 23.65 13.86
CA ALA A 420 -13.24 22.34 13.60
C ALA A 420 -12.74 21.21 14.52
N ARG A 421 -11.65 21.42 15.27
CA ARG A 421 -11.12 20.44 16.23
C ARG A 421 -11.96 20.39 17.51
N GLU A 422 -13.07 19.68 17.48
CA GLU A 422 -13.44 18.83 18.62
C GLU A 422 -12.78 17.47 18.41
N ILE A 423 -11.48 17.38 18.70
CA ILE A 423 -10.87 16.08 18.95
C ILE A 423 -10.46 16.08 20.42
N PRO A 424 -11.14 15.31 21.29
CA PRO A 424 -10.64 15.07 22.63
C PRO A 424 -9.21 14.54 22.50
N LYS A 425 -8.22 15.26 23.03
CA LYS A 425 -6.79 14.85 23.04
C LYS A 425 -6.63 13.38 23.47
N GLU A 426 -7.50 12.94 24.38
CA GLU A 426 -7.56 11.58 24.90
C GLU A 426 -7.76 10.50 23.81
N ASN A 427 -8.42 10.79 22.68
CA ASN A 427 -8.67 9.81 21.62
C ASN A 427 -7.52 9.72 20.61
N ILE A 428 -6.80 10.82 20.33
CA ILE A 428 -5.59 10.77 19.50
C ILE A 428 -4.51 10.03 20.27
N ASP A 429 -4.26 10.39 21.53
CA ASP A 429 -3.20 9.75 22.32
C ASP A 429 -3.51 8.27 22.58
N LYS A 430 -4.77 7.89 22.85
CA LYS A 430 -5.17 6.47 22.97
C LYS A 430 -5.04 5.71 21.66
N THR A 431 -5.36 6.32 20.51
CA THR A 431 -5.28 5.63 19.22
C THR A 431 -3.84 5.51 18.73
N LEU A 432 -3.03 6.57 18.91
CA LEU A 432 -1.59 6.54 18.64
C LEU A 432 -0.88 5.56 19.57
N MET A 433 -1.20 5.56 20.87
CA MET A 433 -0.61 4.60 21.82
C MET A 433 -1.06 3.17 21.54
N LYS A 434 -2.31 2.90 21.16
CA LYS A 434 -2.75 1.56 20.74
C LYS A 434 -2.04 1.10 19.46
N ALA A 435 -1.84 1.99 18.49
CA ALA A 435 -1.10 1.67 17.27
C ALA A 435 0.38 1.40 17.56
N GLN A 436 1.03 2.25 18.38
CA GLN A 436 2.42 2.08 18.80
C GLN A 436 2.61 0.81 19.64
N GLN A 437 1.68 0.50 20.54
CA GLN A 437 1.71 -0.73 21.34
C GLN A 437 1.49 -1.96 20.47
N SER A 438 0.55 -1.93 19.52
CA SER A 438 0.33 -3.02 18.56
C SER A 438 1.57 -3.30 17.68
N VAL A 439 2.28 -2.25 17.26
CA VAL A 439 3.55 -2.38 16.53
C VAL A 439 4.63 -2.96 17.44
N LYS A 440 4.75 -2.50 18.68
CA LYS A 440 5.74 -2.99 19.66
C LYS A 440 5.52 -4.47 20.00
N ASP A 441 4.26 -4.88 20.22
CA ASP A 441 3.87 -6.26 20.52
C ASP A 441 4.13 -7.19 19.32
N LYS A 442 3.86 -6.73 18.09
CA LYS A 442 4.21 -7.48 16.87
C LYS A 442 5.74 -7.63 16.71
N VAL A 443 6.51 -6.58 16.98
CA VAL A 443 7.98 -6.63 16.94
C VAL A 443 8.53 -7.58 18.01
N GLU A 444 7.99 -7.60 19.23
CA GLU A 444 8.38 -8.57 20.25
C GLU A 444 7.98 -10.00 19.92
N THR A 445 6.80 -10.20 19.33
CA THR A 445 6.34 -11.51 18.86
C THR A 445 7.27 -12.05 17.77
N ILE A 446 7.69 -11.19 16.84
CA ILE A 446 8.70 -11.52 15.82
C ILE A 446 10.04 -11.83 16.49
N LYS A 447 10.51 -11.04 17.47
CA LYS A 447 11.76 -11.34 18.19
C LYS A 447 11.71 -12.68 18.95
N LYS A 448 10.55 -13.09 19.46
CA LYS A 448 10.34 -14.38 20.16
C LYS A 448 10.22 -15.56 19.19
N SER A 449 9.63 -15.36 18.02
CA SER A 449 9.48 -16.40 16.99
C SER A 449 10.73 -16.58 16.14
N THR A 450 11.55 -15.53 16.01
CA THR A 450 12.87 -15.61 15.38
C THR A 450 13.86 -16.19 16.40
N LYS A 451 14.00 -17.53 16.42
CA LYS A 451 15.10 -18.19 17.13
C LYS A 451 16.43 -17.75 16.51
N VAL A 452 16.97 -16.63 16.97
CA VAL A 452 18.35 -16.24 16.69
C VAL A 452 19.24 -17.20 17.46
N ILE A 453 19.73 -18.23 16.76
CA ILE A 453 20.82 -19.07 17.24
C ILE A 453 22.07 -18.19 17.26
N ARG A 454 22.45 -17.72 18.45
CA ARG A 454 23.77 -17.09 18.65
C ARG A 454 24.81 -18.21 18.61
N LEU A 455 25.65 -18.20 17.57
CA LEU A 455 26.86 -19.02 17.58
C LEU A 455 27.77 -18.55 18.73
N PRO A 456 28.38 -19.47 19.49
CA PRO A 456 29.33 -19.11 20.53
C PRO A 456 30.52 -18.39 19.88
N LYS A 457 30.96 -17.30 20.51
CA LYS A 457 32.23 -16.65 20.15
C LYS A 457 33.36 -17.64 20.44
N TYR A 458 34.12 -17.98 19.41
CA TYR A 458 35.45 -18.57 19.55
C TYR A 458 36.45 -17.46 19.88
#